data_AF-A0A3B8Y510-F1
#
_entry.id   AF-A0A3B8Y510-F1
#
_cell.length_a   1.000
_cell.length_b   1.000
_cell.length_c   1.000
_cell.angle_alpha   90.00
_cell.angle_beta   90.00
_cell.angle_gamma   90.00
#
_symmetry.space_group_name_H-M   'P 1'
#
loop_
_entity.id
_entity.type
_entity.pdbx_description
1 polymer ?
#
loop_
_entity_poly.entity_id
_entity_poly.type
_entity_poly.pdbx_seq_one_letter_code
_entity_poly.pdbx_strand_id
1 'polypeptide(L)' 'MVNNFSWNSAEIVDRADKLMGAASNRYRIVVQVARRAKRSRYEDNDNSDTVMLKPVMRAVLEMSDELTEPEILGDQDS' A
#
# COMPACT_ATOMS: atom_id res chain seq x y z
N MET A 1 10.52 -10.32 -21.53
CA MET A 1 11.39 -9.50 -20.67
C MET A 1 10.56 -9.10 -19.47
N VAL A 2 10.90 -9.61 -18.29
CA VAL A 2 10.19 -9.26 -17.07
C VAL A 2 10.70 -7.89 -16.64
N ASN A 3 9.84 -6.88 -16.66
CA ASN A 3 10.18 -5.55 -16.15
C ASN A 3 10.40 -5.69 -14.64
N ASN A 4 11.65 -5.88 -14.24
CA ASN A 4 12.08 -5.76 -12.87
C ASN A 4 11.95 -4.27 -12.50
N PHE A 5 10.75 -3.84 -12.13
CA PHE A 5 10.51 -2.54 -11.51
C PHE A 5 11.38 -2.52 -10.25
N SER A 6 12.59 -1.97 -10.40
CA SER A 6 13.52 -1.69 -9.32
C SER A 6 12.92 -0.53 -8.54
N TRP A 7 11.92 -0.82 -7.72
CA TRP A 7 11.35 0.18 -6.82
C TRP A 7 12.48 0.74 -5.97
N ASN A 8 12.63 2.06 -6.01
CA ASN A 8 13.69 2.71 -5.26
C ASN A 8 13.36 2.56 -3.77
N SER A 9 14.24 1.89 -3.02
CA SER A 9 14.08 1.74 -1.57
C SER A 9 13.86 3.09 -0.85
N ALA A 10 14.45 4.18 -1.35
CA ALA A 10 14.25 5.52 -0.81
C ALA A 10 12.80 6.02 -0.99
N GLU A 11 12.16 5.68 -2.11
CA GLU A 11 10.76 6.03 -2.36
C GLU A 11 9.82 5.30 -1.40
N ILE A 12 10.07 4.02 -1.15
CA ILE A 12 9.27 3.23 -0.20
C ILE A 12 9.39 3.81 1.21
N VAL A 13 10.60 4.21 1.61
CA VAL A 13 10.83 4.85 2.91
C VAL A 13 10.11 6.20 3.00
N ASP A 14 10.23 7.05 1.99
CA ASP A 14 9.53 8.34 1.94
C ASP A 14 8.00 8.18 2.03
N ARG A 15 7.41 7.21 1.31
CA ARG A 15 5.98 6.93 1.40
C ARG A 15 5.57 6.37 2.76
N ALA A 16 6.38 5.50 3.37
CA ALA A 16 6.14 5.03 4.73
C ALA A 16 6.16 6.19 5.73
N ASP A 17 7.12 7.12 5.62
CA ASP A 17 7.22 8.28 6.50
C ASP A 17 6.01 9.21 6.34
N LYS A 18 5.55 9.46 5.11
CA LYS A 18 4.33 10.24 4.85
C LYS A 18 3.09 9.59 5.44
N LEU A 19 2.93 8.28 5.24
CA LEU A 19 1.83 7.49 5.81
C LEU A 19 1.83 7.56 7.34
N MET A 20 3.01 7.49 7.96
CA MET A 20 3.19 7.63 9.40
C MET A 20 2.92 9.05 9.91
N GLY A 21 3.29 10.07 9.13
CA GLY A 21 3.11 11.49 9.44
C GLY A 21 1.65 11.94 9.32
N ALA A 22 0.90 11.40 8.36
CA ALA A 22 -0.53 11.67 8.17
C ALA A 22 -1.40 11.00 9.25
N ALA A 23 -0.92 9.91 9.86
CA ALA A 23 -1.68 9.17 10.86
C ALA A 23 -1.68 9.86 12.23
N SER A 24 -2.88 10.19 12.73
CA SER A 24 -3.06 10.67 14.12
C SER A 24 -2.72 9.61 15.17
N ASN A 25 -2.67 8.33 14.78
CA ASN A 25 -2.25 7.23 15.62
C ASN A 25 -1.32 6.27 14.86
N ARG A 26 -0.03 6.31 15.24
CA ARG A 26 1.04 5.52 14.62
C ARG A 26 0.85 4.01 14.77
N TYR A 27 0.31 3.54 15.90
CA TYR A 27 0.04 2.11 16.09
C TYR A 27 -1.07 1.63 15.15
N ARG A 28 -2.13 2.42 15.01
CA ARG A 28 -3.27 2.06 14.17
C ARG A 28 -2.86 1.89 12.72
N ILE A 29 -2.04 2.80 12.19
CA ILE A 29 -1.60 2.73 10.80
C ILE A 29 -0.66 1.54 10.55
N VAL A 30 0.27 1.25 11.46
CA VAL A 30 1.14 0.06 11.37
C VAL A 30 0.33 -1.23 11.35
N VAL A 31 -0.70 -1.33 12.20
CA VAL A 31 -1.62 -2.48 12.20
C VAL A 31 -2.40 -2.59 10.90
N GLN A 32 -2.86 -1.48 10.32
CA GLN A 32 -3.56 -1.48 9.03
C GLN A 32 -2.65 -1.94 7.88
N VAL A 33 -1.42 -1.44 7.81
CA VAL A 33 -0.40 -1.89 6.85
C VAL A 33 -0.15 -3.39 6.99
N ALA A 34 0.06 -3.88 8.21
CA ALA A 34 0.30 -5.31 8.46
C ALA A 34 -0.91 -6.18 8.05
N ARG A 35 -2.14 -5.74 8.35
CA ARG A 35 -3.36 -6.45 7.96
C ARG A 35 -3.52 -6.52 6.45
N ARG A 36 -3.27 -5.42 5.74
CA ARG A 36 -3.36 -5.35 4.27
C ARG A 36 -2.28 -6.20 3.60
N ALA A 37 -1.03 -6.11 4.07
CA ALA A 37 0.05 -6.96 3.60
C ALA A 37 -0.23 -8.46 3.83
N LYS A 38 -0.85 -8.81 4.96
CA LYS A 38 -1.29 -10.19 5.24
C LYS A 38 -2.38 -10.64 4.27
N ARG A 39 -3.35 -9.78 3.92
CA ARG A 39 -4.41 -10.09 2.95
C ARG A 39 -3.86 -10.30 1.53
N SER A 40 -2.98 -9.40 1.07
CA SER A 40 -2.29 -9.53 -0.21
C SER A 40 -1.61 -10.89 -0.35
N ARG A 41 -0.95 -11.41 0.70
CA ARG A 41 -0.34 -12.75 0.67
C ARG A 41 -1.31 -13.90 0.34
N TYR A 42 -2.57 -13.77 0.70
CA TYR A 42 -3.58 -14.81 0.44
C TYR A 42 -4.24 -14.62 -0.93
N GLU A 43 -4.46 -13.38 -1.35
CA GLU A 43 -5.02 -13.03 -2.67
C GLU A 43 -4.00 -13.27 -3.81
N ASP A 44 -2.70 -13.07 -3.54
CA ASP A 44 -1.61 -13.32 -4.50
C ASP A 44 -1.38 -14.81 -4.77
N ASN A 45 -1.83 -15.70 -3.88
CA ASN A 45 -1.68 -17.14 -4.05
C ASN A 45 -2.60 -17.70 -5.15
N ASP A 46 -3.60 -16.92 -5.58
CA ASP A 46 -4.55 -17.26 -6.65
C ASP A 46 -4.13 -16.67 -8.02
N ASN A 47 -3.16 -15.73 -8.04
CA ASN A 47 -2.67 -15.05 -9.23
C ASN A 47 -1.15 -15.16 -9.34
N SER A 48 -0.66 -16.32 -9.81
CA SER A 48 0.78 -16.68 -9.82
C SER A 48 1.68 -15.78 -10.66
N ASP A 49 1.12 -14.95 -11.54
CA ASP A 49 1.89 -14.36 -12.65
C ASP A 49 2.22 -12.86 -12.47
N THR A 50 1.67 -12.18 -11.45
CA THR A 50 1.60 -10.70 -11.49
C THR A 50 2.34 -9.94 -10.38
N VAL A 51 3.03 -10.59 -9.44
CA VAL A 51 3.50 -9.89 -8.23
C VAL A 51 4.98 -10.06 -7.93
N MET A 52 5.79 -9.07 -8.34
CA MET A 52 7.21 -8.97 -8.02
C MET A 52 7.51 -8.17 -6.73
N LEU A 53 6.49 -7.58 -6.09
CA LEU A 53 6.64 -6.76 -4.89
C LEU A 53 6.39 -7.58 -3.62
N LYS A 54 7.21 -7.35 -2.58
CA LYS A 54 6.91 -7.91 -1.25
C LYS A 54 5.57 -7.31 -0.76
N PRO A 55 4.65 -8.11 -0.19
CA PRO A 55 3.31 -7.66 0.22
C PRO A 55 3.30 -6.43 1.14
N VAL A 56 4.31 -6.28 2.00
CA VAL A 56 4.44 -5.10 2.89
C VAL A 56 4.75 -3.84 2.09
N MET A 57 5.64 -3.94 1.08
CA MET A 57 5.99 -2.80 0.23
C MET A 57 4.79 -2.36 -0.60
N ARG A 58 4.06 -3.32 -1.17
CA ARG A 58 2.79 -3.05 -1.85
C ARG A 58 1.79 -2.33 -0.95
N ALA A 59 1.54 -2.85 0.25
CA ALA A 59 0.59 -2.25 1.18
C ALA A 59 0.96 -0.81 1.54
N VAL A 60 2.26 -0.49 1.69
CA VAL A 60 2.73 0.88 1.93
C VAL A 60 2.47 1.77 0.71
N LEU A 61 2.72 1.29 -0.50
CA LEU A 61 2.49 2.04 -1.74
C LEU A 61 1.00 2.34 -1.91
N GLU A 62 0.15 1.31 -1.91
CA GLU A 62 -1.30 1.45 -2.09
C GLU A 62 -1.93 2.35 -1.02
N MET A 63 -1.59 2.14 0.25
CA MET A 63 -2.13 2.96 1.33
C MET A 63 -1.61 4.40 1.31
N SER A 64 -0.40 4.61 0.78
CA SER A 64 0.11 5.97 0.55
C SER A 64 -0.59 6.64 -0.62
N ASP A 65 -0.92 5.89 -1.68
CA ASP A 65 -1.62 6.42 -2.84
C ASP A 65 -3.07 6.79 -2.48
N GLU A 66 -3.74 5.96 -1.67
CA GLU A 66 -5.06 6.23 -1.05
C GLU A 66 -5.08 7.54 -0.23
N LEU A 67 -3.94 7.97 0.34
CA LEU A 67 -3.83 9.24 1.07
C LEU A 67 -3.69 10.45 0.13
N THR A 68 -3.04 10.27 -1.02
CA THR A 68 -2.76 11.37 -1.97
C THR A 68 -3.86 11.56 -3.01
N GLU A 69 -4.59 10.50 -3.33
CA GLU A 69 -5.78 10.50 -4.17
C GLU A 69 -6.94 9.88 -3.38
N PRO A 70 -7.56 10.64 -2.45
CA PRO A 70 -8.81 10.20 -1.86
C PRO A 70 -9.80 10.11 -3.02
N GLU A 71 -10.17 8.90 -3.42
CA GLU A 71 -11.09 8.67 -4.53
C GLU A 71 -12.31 9.60 -4.41
N ILE A 72 -12.70 10.13 -5.57
CA ILE A 72 -13.85 10.99 -5.86
C ILE A 72 -15.15 10.22 -5.56
N LEU A 73 -15.36 9.81 -4.31
CA LEU A 73 -16.66 9.39 -3.81
C LEU A 73 -17.46 10.67 -3.51
N GLY A 74 -17.83 11.35 -4.59
CA GLY A 74 -18.82 12.41 -4.55
C GLY A 74 -20.18 11.82 -4.17
N ASP A 75 -20.71 12.25 -3.04
CA ASP A 75 -22.11 12.61 -2.83
C ASP A 75 -23.12 11.99 -3.82
N GLN A 76 -23.35 10.69 -3.73
CA GLN A 76 -24.58 10.06 -4.23
C GLN A 76 -25.12 9.16 -3.15
N ASP A 77 -25.82 9.77 -2.20
CA ASP A 77 -26.97 9.20 -1.49
C ASP A 77 -27.60 10.34 -0.66
N SER A 78 -28.49 11.10 -1.31
CA SER A 78 -29.48 12.00 -0.71
C SER A 78 -30.87 11.39 -0.86
#